data_AF-A0A0N4XUI6-F1
#
_entry.id   AF-A0A0N4XUI6-F1
#
_cell.length_a   1.000
_cell.length_b   1.000
_cell.length_c   1.000
_cell.angle_alpha   90.00
_cell.angle_beta   90.00
_cell.angle_gamma   90.00
#
_symmetry.space_group_name_H-M   'P 1'
#
loop_
_entity.id
_entity.type
_entity.pdbx_description
1 polymer ?
#
loop_
_entity_poly.entity_id
_entity_poly.type
_entity_poly.pdbx_seq_one_letter_code
_entity_poly.pdbx_strand_id
1 'polypeptide(L)'
;MSKFYAVAHGFERGIYENWEDAKKQIDDFPQAVYKKFSTREEAQEYFDARQPKRIELAFPEPNRDKYYAVARGYTVGVFTDFEDVKRYIDDYPQPLHKKFDNLDDAVSYFNKFFRGTVKGENGEQKVKNSEESSKKKEEKPATYYAVARGHKTGVFTSWDECKAQTTGFKGAKFKKFDNEEEATLFAEGKTLKQIEEEMSQRKREASSSSGTDDVPQKKQRR
;
A
#
# COMPACT_ATOMS: atom_id res chain seq x y z
N MET A 1 5.31 22.31 43.83
CA MET A 1 6.07 22.34 42.58
C MET A 1 5.47 21.31 41.64
N SER A 2 4.86 21.76 40.55
CA SER A 2 4.45 20.88 39.47
C SER A 2 5.70 20.28 38.82
N LYS A 3 5.69 18.98 38.54
CA LYS A 3 6.79 18.28 37.88
C LYS A 3 6.26 17.81 36.54
N PHE A 4 6.93 18.14 35.46
CA PHE A 4 6.58 17.69 34.11
C PHE A 4 7.55 16.60 33.69
N TYR A 5 7.04 15.55 33.05
CA TYR A 5 7.80 14.40 32.59
C TYR A 5 7.69 14.33 31.07
N ALA A 6 8.77 14.68 30.37
CA ALA A 6 8.83 14.53 28.93
C ALA A 6 9.31 13.11 28.60
N VAL A 7 8.44 12.32 27.95
CA VAL A 7 8.76 11.00 27.41
C VAL A 7 9.05 11.19 25.92
N ALA A 8 10.34 11.24 25.59
CA ALA A 8 10.80 11.35 24.21
C ALA A 8 10.74 10.00 23.49
N HIS A 9 10.94 8.90 24.23
CA HIS A 9 10.90 7.54 23.69
C HIS A 9 10.21 6.60 24.69
N GLY A 10 9.04 6.10 24.33
CA GLY A 10 8.16 5.26 25.15
C GLY A 10 6.96 4.77 24.31
N PHE A 11 6.02 4.03 24.91
CA PHE A 11 4.81 3.55 24.22
C PHE A 11 3.99 4.69 23.64
N GLU A 12 3.72 5.71 24.46
CA GLU A 12 3.17 6.99 24.04
C GLU A 12 4.19 8.11 24.33
N ARG A 13 4.54 8.84 23.27
CA ARG A 13 5.46 9.99 23.35
C ARG A 13 4.67 11.25 23.68
N GLY A 14 5.14 12.01 24.66
CA GLY A 14 4.45 13.22 25.10
C GLY A 14 5.00 13.81 26.40
N ILE A 15 4.36 14.89 26.83
CA ILE A 15 4.64 15.54 28.11
C ILE A 15 3.53 15.16 29.07
N TYR A 16 3.91 14.58 30.20
CA TYR A 16 3.00 14.12 31.24
C TYR A 16 3.15 14.98 32.49
N GLU A 17 2.04 15.31 33.13
CA GLU A 17 2.03 16.05 34.40
C GLU A 17 2.18 15.10 35.61
N ASN A 18 1.94 13.80 35.40
CA ASN A 18 2.01 12.76 36.42
C ASN A 18 3.14 11.77 36.14
N TRP A 19 3.84 11.35 37.20
CA TRP A 19 4.85 10.30 37.11
C TRP A 19 4.23 8.94 36.78
N GLU A 20 3.04 8.64 37.31
CA GLU A 20 2.40 7.33 37.07
C GLU A 20 2.05 7.13 35.59
N ASP A 21 1.56 8.17 34.92
CA ASP A 21 1.25 8.12 33.51
C ASP A 21 2.52 8.02 32.66
N ALA A 22 3.57 8.80 33.00
CA ALA A 22 4.87 8.68 32.35
C ALA A 22 5.49 7.30 32.56
N LYS A 23 5.37 6.73 33.78
CA LYS A 23 5.92 5.44 34.18
C LYS A 23 5.33 4.31 33.33
N LYS A 24 4.01 4.29 33.10
CA LYS A 24 3.36 3.31 32.21
C LYS A 24 3.94 3.30 30.80
N GLN A 25 4.46 4.44 30.33
CA GLN A 25 5.06 4.55 28.99
C GLN A 25 6.50 4.05 28.91
N ILE A 26 7.20 3.94 30.06
CA ILE A 26 8.64 3.67 30.12
C ILE A 26 8.99 2.34 30.79
N ASP A 27 8.16 1.82 31.71
CA ASP A 27 8.54 0.73 32.65
C ASP A 27 8.79 -0.61 31.95
N ASP A 28 7.95 -0.95 30.96
CA ASP A 28 8.10 -2.15 30.13
C ASP A 28 8.72 -1.81 28.75
N PHE A 29 9.13 -0.56 28.54
CA PHE A 29 9.59 -0.10 27.23
C PHE A 29 11.12 -0.23 27.10
N PRO A 30 11.64 -0.99 26.13
CA PRO A 30 13.07 -1.15 25.95
C PRO A 30 13.74 0.17 25.55
N GLN A 31 14.77 0.58 26.31
CA GLN A 31 15.50 1.85 26.10
C GLN A 31 14.59 3.09 26.14
N ALA A 32 13.69 3.16 27.13
CA ALA A 32 12.87 4.34 27.36
C ALA A 32 13.72 5.60 27.63
N VAL A 33 13.35 6.70 26.99
CA VAL A 33 14.06 7.98 27.13
C VAL A 33 13.09 9.03 27.66
N TYR A 34 13.29 9.41 28.91
CA TYR A 34 12.47 10.40 29.60
C TYR A 34 13.33 11.38 30.41
N LYS A 35 12.80 12.56 30.70
CA LYS A 35 13.42 13.53 31.61
C LYS A 35 12.36 14.32 32.36
N LYS A 36 12.66 14.65 33.61
CA LYS A 36 11.82 15.45 34.49
C LYS A 36 12.25 16.92 34.42
N PHE A 37 11.27 17.81 34.39
CA PHE A 37 11.42 19.25 34.32
C PHE A 37 10.54 19.94 35.35
N SER A 38 10.93 21.15 35.72
CA SER A 38 10.18 21.97 36.67
C SER A 38 9.13 22.83 35.96
N THR A 39 9.32 23.13 34.67
CA THR A 39 8.40 23.90 33.83
C THR A 39 7.95 23.08 32.62
N ARG A 40 6.78 23.43 32.08
CA ARG A 40 6.23 22.77 30.89
C ARG A 40 7.01 23.17 29.64
N GLU A 41 7.48 24.42 29.55
CA GLU A 41 8.25 24.90 28.40
C GLU A 41 9.55 24.11 28.22
N GLU A 42 10.33 23.90 29.30
CA GLU A 42 11.57 23.09 29.23
C GLU A 42 11.29 21.64 28.80
N ALA A 43 10.19 21.06 29.29
CA ALA A 43 9.77 19.72 28.90
C ALA A 43 9.41 19.64 27.41
N GLN A 44 8.78 20.68 26.88
CA GLN A 44 8.39 20.77 25.49
C GLN A 44 9.59 20.94 24.56
N GLU A 45 10.55 21.80 24.89
CA GLU A 45 11.77 21.94 24.10
C GLU A 45 12.56 20.63 24.04
N TYR A 46 12.65 19.90 25.15
CA TYR A 46 13.30 18.58 25.18
C TYR A 46 12.58 17.55 24.30
N PHE A 47 11.25 17.62 24.27
CA PHE A 47 10.42 16.77 23.43
C PHE A 47 10.59 17.13 21.94
N ASP A 48 10.52 18.41 21.59
CA ASP A 48 10.63 18.92 20.22
C ASP A 48 12.04 18.70 19.63
N ALA A 49 13.09 18.89 20.43
CA ALA A 49 14.47 18.60 20.01
C ALA A 49 14.69 17.11 19.67
N ARG A 50 13.83 16.22 20.17
CA ARG A 50 13.91 14.77 19.98
C ARG A 50 12.78 14.22 19.12
N GLN A 51 11.90 15.08 18.60
CA GLN A 51 10.91 14.70 17.59
C GLN A 51 11.66 14.28 16.31
N PRO A 52 11.32 13.12 15.71
CA PRO A 52 11.82 12.80 14.40
C PRO A 52 11.29 13.84 13.41
N LYS A 53 12.18 14.52 12.70
CA LYS A 53 11.79 15.50 11.68
C LYS A 53 11.16 14.73 10.53
N ARG A 54 9.86 14.96 10.30
CA ARG A 54 9.15 14.42 9.14
C ARG A 54 9.66 15.17 7.91
N ILE A 55 10.62 14.57 7.20
CA ILE A 55 11.04 15.08 5.89
C ILE A 55 9.92 14.73 4.91
N GLU A 56 9.39 15.73 4.21
CA GLU A 56 8.46 15.52 3.11
C GLU A 56 9.16 14.71 2.02
N LEU A 57 8.52 13.64 1.52
CA LEU A 57 9.10 12.79 0.50
C LEU A 57 9.39 13.62 -0.77
N ALA A 58 10.62 14.09 -0.92
CA ALA A 58 11.14 14.54 -2.19
C ALA A 58 11.37 13.27 -3.03
N PHE A 59 10.45 13.01 -3.96
CA PHE A 59 10.53 11.91 -4.92
C PHE A 59 11.87 11.96 -5.67
N PRO A 60 12.79 11.00 -5.44
CA PRO A 60 14.04 10.94 -6.17
C PRO A 60 13.81 10.31 -7.55
N GLU A 61 14.60 10.76 -8.52
CA GLU A 61 14.59 10.34 -9.92
C GLU A 61 14.57 8.80 -10.12
N PRO A 62 13.91 8.32 -11.20
CA PRO A 62 13.41 6.94 -11.37
C PRO A 62 14.47 5.86 -11.65
N ASN A 63 15.75 6.12 -11.40
CA ASN A 63 16.84 5.27 -11.88
C ASN A 63 17.83 4.87 -10.78
N ARG A 64 17.31 4.27 -9.70
CA ARG A 64 18.14 3.67 -8.65
C ARG A 64 17.66 2.26 -8.36
N ASP A 65 18.58 1.30 -8.43
CA ASP A 65 18.31 -0.14 -8.36
C ASP A 65 17.83 -0.65 -6.99
N LYS A 66 17.80 0.21 -5.95
CA LYS A 66 17.53 -0.19 -4.56
C LYS A 66 16.79 0.90 -3.79
N TYR A 67 15.78 0.48 -3.04
CA TYR A 67 14.98 1.31 -2.15
C TYR A 67 15.21 0.91 -0.69
N TYR A 68 15.22 1.88 0.21
CA TYR A 68 15.47 1.69 1.64
C TYR A 68 14.34 2.32 2.43
N ALA A 69 13.49 1.49 3.04
CA ALA A 69 12.43 1.97 3.91
C ALA A 69 12.95 2.10 5.35
N VAL A 70 12.78 3.27 5.96
CA VAL A 70 13.08 3.55 7.37
C VAL A 70 11.76 3.83 8.08
N ALA A 71 11.31 2.86 8.88
CA ALA A 71 10.09 2.94 9.66
C ALA A 71 10.32 3.55 11.05
N ARG A 72 11.54 3.46 11.59
CA ARG A 72 11.97 4.07 12.87
C ARG A 72 13.37 4.64 12.72
N GLY A 73 13.51 5.94 12.90
CA GLY A 73 14.74 6.71 12.74
C GLY A 73 14.49 8.20 13.01
N TYR A 74 15.56 9.00 13.03
CA TYR A 74 15.45 10.47 13.09
C TYR A 74 14.72 11.03 11.86
N THR A 75 14.89 10.35 10.74
CA THR A 75 14.17 10.56 9.49
C THR A 75 13.47 9.26 9.10
N VAL A 76 12.18 9.36 8.81
CA VAL A 76 11.31 8.23 8.45
C VAL A 76 10.81 8.41 7.02
N GLY A 77 10.74 7.32 6.24
CA GLY A 77 10.34 7.36 4.84
C GLY A 77 11.00 6.28 3.99
N VAL A 78 10.79 6.34 2.68
CA VAL A 78 11.49 5.49 1.70
C VAL A 78 12.55 6.34 0.99
N PHE A 79 13.79 5.92 1.08
CA PHE A 79 14.96 6.59 0.55
C PHE A 79 15.61 5.72 -0.52
N THR A 80 16.42 6.34 -1.37
CA THR A 80 17.20 5.63 -2.40
C THR A 80 18.70 5.64 -2.10
N ASP A 81 19.15 6.44 -1.13
CA ASP A 81 20.54 6.49 -0.64
C ASP A 81 20.68 5.75 0.70
N PHE A 82 21.55 4.73 0.73
CA PHE A 82 21.85 4.00 1.97
C PHE A 82 22.68 4.82 2.96
N GLU A 83 23.57 5.69 2.47
CA GLU A 83 24.44 6.50 3.33
C GLU A 83 23.66 7.53 4.14
N ASP A 84 22.63 8.12 3.53
CA ASP A 84 21.69 9.00 4.21
C ASP A 84 20.84 8.22 5.21
N VAL A 85 20.30 7.07 4.80
CA VAL A 85 19.58 6.17 5.72
C VAL A 85 20.45 5.79 6.91
N LYS A 86 21.71 5.46 6.67
CA LYS A 86 22.69 5.13 7.72
C LYS A 86 22.85 6.30 8.69
N ARG A 87 23.00 7.53 8.19
CA ARG A 87 23.04 8.74 9.04
C ARG A 87 21.74 8.98 9.81
N TYR A 88 20.59 8.61 9.27
CA TYR A 88 19.28 8.78 9.91
C TYR A 88 18.96 7.74 10.99
N ILE A 89 19.67 6.61 10.96
CA ILE A 89 19.53 5.53 11.96
C ILE A 89 20.72 5.44 12.92
N ASP A 90 21.88 6.04 12.57
CA ASP A 90 23.06 6.08 13.43
C ASP A 90 22.67 6.74 14.75
N ASP A 91 22.86 6.04 15.87
CA ASP A 91 22.48 6.48 17.20
C ASP A 91 20.95 6.62 17.46
N TYR A 92 20.10 5.98 16.66
CA TYR A 92 18.66 5.90 16.93
C TYR A 92 18.32 4.62 17.73
N PRO A 93 17.51 4.70 18.81
CA PRO A 93 17.11 3.50 19.56
C PRO A 93 16.19 2.59 18.73
N GLN A 94 16.64 1.35 18.50
CA GLN A 94 15.97 0.33 17.67
C GLN A 94 15.56 0.84 16.27
N PRO A 95 16.55 1.18 15.42
CA PRO A 95 16.25 1.63 14.08
C PRO A 95 15.66 0.47 13.28
N LEU A 96 14.52 0.71 12.66
CA LEU A 96 13.83 -0.28 11.85
C LEU A 96 13.90 0.17 10.40
N HIS A 97 14.86 -0.38 9.68
CA HIS A 97 15.07 -0.09 8.27
C HIS A 97 15.25 -1.38 7.48
N LYS A 98 14.83 -1.39 6.21
CA LYS A 98 14.98 -2.55 5.32
C LYS A 98 15.19 -2.11 3.87
N LYS A 99 16.03 -2.86 3.16
CA LYS A 99 16.28 -2.68 1.72
C LYS A 99 15.32 -3.53 0.87
N PHE A 100 14.92 -2.99 -0.26
CA PHE A 100 13.99 -3.56 -1.23
C PHE A 100 14.46 -3.27 -2.65
N ASP A 101 14.15 -4.18 -3.56
CA ASP A 101 14.44 -3.99 -4.99
C ASP A 101 13.31 -3.19 -5.68
N ASN A 102 12.12 -3.13 -5.08
CA ASN A 102 10.95 -2.40 -5.59
C ASN A 102 10.48 -1.30 -4.64
N LEU A 103 10.00 -0.19 -5.21
CA LEU A 103 9.41 0.92 -4.47
C LEU A 103 8.14 0.50 -3.72
N ASP A 104 7.25 -0.25 -4.36
CA ASP A 104 5.96 -0.67 -3.78
C ASP A 104 6.15 -1.55 -2.53
N ASP A 105 7.12 -2.47 -2.57
CA ASP A 105 7.49 -3.30 -1.43
C ASP A 105 8.06 -2.45 -0.28
N ALA A 106 8.88 -1.44 -0.59
CA ALA A 106 9.44 -0.51 0.38
C ALA A 106 8.36 0.34 1.05
N VAL A 107 7.42 0.89 0.28
CA VAL A 107 6.28 1.69 0.77
C VAL A 107 5.36 0.82 1.62
N SER A 108 5.08 -0.41 1.19
CA SER A 108 4.27 -1.36 1.95
C SER A 108 4.91 -1.72 3.29
N TYR A 109 6.23 -1.94 3.31
CA TYR A 109 6.97 -2.17 4.55
C TYR A 109 6.93 -0.95 5.47
N PHE A 110 7.17 0.25 4.93
CA PHE A 110 7.06 1.48 5.69
C PHE A 110 5.67 1.59 6.34
N ASN A 111 4.58 1.52 5.58
CA ASN A 111 3.21 1.63 6.10
C ASN A 111 2.87 0.54 7.14
N LYS A 112 3.37 -0.69 6.95
CA LYS A 112 3.12 -1.82 7.86
C LYS A 112 3.75 -1.62 9.24
N PHE A 113 4.96 -1.08 9.29
CA PHE A 113 5.75 -0.97 10.52
C PHE A 113 5.74 0.43 11.13
N PHE A 114 5.36 1.45 10.36
CA PHE A 114 5.31 2.83 10.81
C PHE A 114 4.26 3.08 11.90
N ARG A 115 3.20 2.23 12.02
CA ARG A 115 2.12 2.24 13.05
C ARG A 115 2.02 3.55 13.85
N GLY A 116 1.87 4.64 13.13
CA GLY A 116 1.54 5.95 13.62
C GLY A 116 0.24 6.28 12.94
N THR A 117 -0.86 6.16 13.67
CA THR A 117 -2.14 6.73 13.28
C THR A 117 -1.89 8.15 12.80
N VAL A 118 -2.14 8.39 11.52
CA VAL A 118 -2.12 9.73 10.94
C VAL A 118 -3.25 10.49 11.64
N LYS A 119 -2.93 11.29 12.66
CA LYS A 119 -3.83 12.33 13.14
C LYS A 119 -3.81 13.41 12.08
N GLY A 120 -4.58 13.20 11.01
CA GLY A 120 -4.86 14.25 10.05
C GLY A 120 -5.50 15.42 10.78
N GLU A 121 -5.04 16.64 10.49
CA GLU A 121 -5.60 17.90 10.98
C GLU A 121 -6.99 18.17 10.38
N ASN A 122 -7.94 17.27 10.59
CA ASN A 122 -9.37 17.52 10.58
C ASN A 122 -10.01 16.41 11.40
N GLY A 123 -10.44 16.79 12.61
CA GLY A 123 -10.94 15.84 13.59
C GLY A 123 -12.27 15.24 13.17
N GLU A 124 -12.27 13.98 12.75
CA GLU A 124 -13.43 13.11 12.83
C GLU A 124 -13.00 11.71 13.24
N GLN A 125 -13.50 11.29 14.41
CA GLN A 125 -13.36 9.93 14.94
C GLN A 125 -13.93 8.90 13.97
N LYS A 126 -13.20 7.83 13.69
CA LYS A 126 -13.85 6.55 13.41
C LYS A 126 -13.06 5.36 13.94
N VAL A 127 -13.48 4.94 15.12
CA VAL A 127 -13.29 3.58 15.66
C VAL A 127 -13.73 2.59 14.58
N LYS A 128 -12.90 1.59 14.26
CA LYS A 128 -13.32 0.42 13.49
C LYS A 128 -12.84 -0.83 14.21
N ASN A 129 -13.71 -1.32 15.09
CA ASN A 129 -13.79 -2.74 15.36
C ASN A 129 -14.88 -3.33 14.45
N SER A 130 -14.65 -4.58 14.04
CA SER A 130 -15.63 -5.59 13.59
C SER A 130 -16.63 -5.24 12.48
N GLU A 131 -16.44 -5.94 11.38
CA GLU A 131 -17.46 -6.59 10.52
C GLU A 131 -18.52 -5.75 9.78
N GLU A 132 -18.53 -6.06 8.47
CA GLU A 132 -19.65 -6.04 7.53
C GLU A 132 -20.03 -4.73 6.81
N SER A 133 -19.76 -4.78 5.49
CA SER A 133 -20.49 -4.17 4.37
C SER A 133 -20.47 -2.66 4.17
N SER A 134 -19.68 -2.21 3.18
CA SER A 134 -20.19 -1.63 1.91
C SER A 134 -19.22 -0.59 1.30
N LYS A 135 -18.78 -0.91 0.07
CA LYS A 135 -18.34 0.00 -1.03
C LYS A 135 -17.41 1.19 -0.71
N LYS A 136 -16.15 1.05 -1.14
CA LYS A 136 -15.49 1.98 -2.08
C LYS A 136 -14.51 1.18 -2.93
N LYS A 137 -14.91 0.91 -4.18
CA LYS A 137 -14.04 0.36 -5.23
C LYS A 137 -13.06 1.46 -5.62
N GLU A 138 -11.83 1.40 -5.13
CA GLU A 138 -10.70 2.07 -5.78
C GLU A 138 -10.31 1.25 -7.01
N GLU A 139 -10.21 1.93 -8.14
CA GLU A 139 -9.93 1.37 -9.45
C GLU A 139 -8.48 0.87 -9.53
N LYS A 140 -8.27 -0.37 -9.09
CA LYS A 140 -7.14 -1.17 -9.57
C LYS A 140 -7.39 -1.50 -11.05
N PRO A 141 -6.35 -1.57 -11.91
CA PRO A 141 -6.53 -2.01 -13.29
C PRO A 141 -7.28 -3.34 -13.28
N ALA A 142 -8.37 -3.44 -14.04
CA ALA A 142 -9.27 -4.57 -14.03
C ALA A 142 -8.53 -5.85 -14.48
N THR A 143 -7.99 -6.59 -13.52
CA THR A 143 -7.36 -7.88 -13.77
C THR A 143 -8.47 -8.94 -13.73
N TYR A 144 -8.62 -9.67 -14.83
CA TYR A 144 -9.60 -10.74 -14.95
C TYR A 144 -8.92 -12.09 -14.64
N TYR A 145 -9.54 -12.87 -13.77
CA TYR A 145 -9.05 -14.19 -13.37
C TYR A 145 -9.97 -15.26 -13.97
N ALA A 146 -9.45 -16.03 -14.92
CA ALA A 146 -10.19 -17.12 -15.55
C ALA A 146 -9.87 -18.46 -14.91
N VAL A 147 -10.89 -19.23 -14.57
CA VAL A 147 -10.79 -20.60 -14.06
C VAL A 147 -11.31 -21.55 -15.13
N ALA A 148 -10.40 -22.26 -15.80
CA ALA A 148 -10.71 -23.31 -16.78
C ALA A 148 -11.03 -24.65 -16.11
N ARG A 149 -10.51 -24.88 -14.89
CA ARG A 149 -10.77 -26.10 -14.12
C ARG A 149 -10.73 -25.79 -12.63
N GLY A 150 -11.85 -26.03 -11.94
CA GLY A 150 -12.04 -25.73 -10.52
C GLY A 150 -13.44 -26.14 -10.08
N HIS A 151 -13.84 -25.72 -8.86
CA HIS A 151 -15.19 -25.93 -8.33
C HIS A 151 -16.27 -25.22 -9.16
N LYS A 152 -15.99 -23.99 -9.60
CA LYS A 152 -16.75 -23.25 -10.62
C LYS A 152 -15.80 -22.70 -11.67
N THR A 153 -16.13 -22.92 -12.93
CA THR A 153 -15.41 -22.36 -14.08
C THR A 153 -16.04 -21.05 -14.49
N GLY A 154 -15.24 -20.12 -15.00
CA GLY A 154 -15.70 -18.78 -15.37
C GLY A 154 -14.62 -17.72 -15.19
N VAL A 155 -15.00 -16.47 -15.45
CA VAL A 155 -14.16 -15.29 -15.27
C VAL A 155 -14.57 -14.57 -13.99
N PHE A 156 -13.59 -14.23 -13.17
CA PHE A 156 -13.77 -13.52 -11.91
C PHE A 156 -12.98 -12.21 -11.96
N THR A 157 -13.54 -11.14 -11.44
CA THR A 157 -12.84 -9.85 -11.29
C THR A 157 -12.13 -9.73 -9.94
N SER A 158 -12.22 -10.77 -9.10
CA SER A 158 -11.64 -10.83 -7.77
C SER A 158 -10.76 -12.07 -7.59
N TRP A 159 -9.57 -11.85 -7.00
CA TRP A 159 -8.65 -12.94 -6.65
C TRP A 159 -9.24 -13.87 -5.59
N ASP A 160 -9.95 -13.33 -4.61
CA ASP A 160 -10.54 -14.12 -3.51
C ASP A 160 -11.56 -15.13 -4.05
N GLU A 161 -12.40 -14.74 -5.02
CA GLU A 161 -13.34 -15.64 -5.68
C GLU A 161 -12.62 -16.73 -6.49
N CYS A 162 -11.65 -16.34 -7.31
CA CYS A 162 -10.84 -17.29 -8.09
C CYS A 162 -10.11 -18.31 -7.20
N LYS A 163 -9.52 -17.84 -6.09
CA LYS A 163 -8.81 -18.67 -5.11
C LYS A 163 -9.76 -19.64 -4.43
N ALA A 164 -10.97 -19.21 -4.05
CA ALA A 164 -11.99 -20.07 -3.48
C ALA A 164 -12.44 -21.19 -4.45
N GLN A 165 -12.47 -20.92 -5.76
CA GLN A 165 -12.84 -21.93 -6.76
C GLN A 165 -11.72 -22.92 -7.11
N THR A 166 -10.47 -22.58 -6.81
CA THR A 166 -9.29 -23.38 -7.20
C THR A 166 -8.63 -24.11 -6.04
N THR A 167 -8.75 -23.57 -4.81
CA THR A 167 -8.18 -24.17 -3.59
C THR A 167 -8.87 -25.48 -3.28
N GLY A 168 -8.09 -26.56 -3.10
CA GLY A 168 -8.62 -27.89 -2.77
C GLY A 168 -9.07 -28.72 -3.98
N PHE A 169 -9.07 -28.16 -5.20
CA PHE A 169 -9.44 -28.88 -6.41
C PHE A 169 -8.22 -29.54 -7.08
N LYS A 170 -8.25 -30.87 -7.22
CA LYS A 170 -7.14 -31.64 -7.82
C LYS A 170 -7.05 -31.36 -9.33
N GLY A 171 -5.96 -30.71 -9.74
CA GLY A 171 -5.73 -30.32 -11.14
C GLY A 171 -6.43 -29.03 -11.55
N ALA A 172 -6.63 -28.10 -10.62
CA ALA A 172 -7.16 -26.78 -10.93
C ALA A 172 -6.29 -26.06 -11.99
N LYS A 173 -6.94 -25.39 -12.94
CA LYS A 173 -6.28 -24.58 -13.98
C LYS A 173 -6.93 -23.20 -13.98
N PHE A 174 -6.14 -22.19 -13.63
CA PHE A 174 -6.55 -20.78 -13.66
C PHE A 174 -5.44 -19.91 -14.23
N LYS A 175 -5.80 -18.75 -14.77
CA LYS A 175 -4.85 -17.76 -15.28
C LYS A 175 -5.42 -16.34 -15.14
N LYS A 176 -4.54 -15.36 -14.94
CA LYS A 176 -4.88 -13.93 -14.97
C LYS A 176 -4.70 -13.36 -16.38
N PHE A 177 -5.60 -12.49 -16.77
CA PHE A 177 -5.64 -11.79 -18.04
C PHE A 177 -5.98 -10.32 -17.78
N ASP A 178 -5.49 -9.46 -18.66
CA ASP A 178 -5.80 -8.02 -18.61
C ASP A 178 -7.05 -7.70 -19.46
N ASN A 179 -7.59 -8.69 -20.17
CA ASN A 179 -8.77 -8.59 -21.02
C ASN A 179 -9.83 -9.64 -20.63
N GLU A 180 -11.09 -9.20 -20.55
CA GLU A 180 -12.25 -10.05 -20.22
C GLU A 180 -12.49 -11.11 -21.30
N GLU A 181 -12.27 -10.76 -22.57
CA GLU A 181 -12.49 -11.69 -23.69
C GLU A 181 -11.50 -12.86 -23.65
N GLU A 182 -10.22 -12.58 -23.41
CA GLU A 182 -9.18 -13.62 -23.25
C GLU A 182 -9.48 -14.53 -22.06
N ALA A 183 -9.91 -13.93 -20.95
CA ALA A 183 -10.31 -14.65 -19.77
C ALA A 183 -11.50 -15.59 -20.05
N THR A 184 -12.49 -15.11 -20.80
CA THR A 184 -13.70 -15.88 -21.14
C THR A 184 -13.33 -17.09 -21.99
N LEU A 185 -12.54 -16.88 -23.04
CA LEU A 185 -12.06 -17.94 -23.92
C LEU A 185 -11.25 -19.02 -23.15
N PHE A 186 -10.44 -18.60 -22.17
CA PHE A 186 -9.72 -19.54 -21.30
C PHE A 186 -10.66 -20.33 -20.40
N ALA A 187 -11.67 -19.67 -19.82
CA ALA A 187 -12.68 -20.31 -18.98
C ALA A 187 -13.54 -21.33 -19.76
N GLU A 188 -13.78 -21.09 -21.04
CA GLU A 188 -14.43 -22.02 -21.98
C GLU A 188 -13.58 -23.26 -22.33
N GLY A 189 -12.33 -23.30 -21.89
CA GLY A 189 -11.43 -24.44 -22.11
C GLY A 189 -10.55 -24.34 -23.35
N LYS A 190 -10.50 -23.18 -24.01
CA LYS A 190 -9.52 -22.93 -25.09
C LYS A 190 -8.11 -22.88 -24.51
N THR A 191 -7.14 -23.39 -25.27
CA THR A 191 -5.73 -23.32 -24.87
C THR A 191 -5.16 -21.93 -25.13
N LEU A 192 -4.09 -21.56 -24.41
CA LEU A 192 -3.46 -20.24 -24.55
C LEU A 192 -3.08 -19.89 -25.99
N LYS A 193 -2.61 -20.88 -26.77
CA LYS A 193 -2.25 -20.70 -28.18
C LYS A 193 -3.46 -20.32 -29.04
N GLN A 194 -4.60 -20.95 -28.79
CA GLN A 194 -5.84 -20.68 -29.52
C GLN A 194 -6.40 -19.29 -29.18
N ILE A 195 -6.32 -18.89 -27.91
CA ILE A 195 -6.75 -17.57 -27.46
C ILE A 195 -5.92 -16.47 -28.14
N GLU A 196 -4.60 -16.63 -28.16
CA GLU A 196 -3.69 -15.66 -28.77
C GLU A 196 -3.87 -15.57 -30.29
N GLU A 197 -4.10 -16.69 -30.97
CA GLU A 197 -4.40 -16.74 -32.40
C GLU A 197 -5.76 -16.07 -32.73
N GLU A 198 -6.80 -16.35 -31.96
CA GLU A 198 -8.15 -15.79 -32.17
C GLU A 198 -8.20 -14.27 -31.92
N MET A 199 -7.46 -13.78 -30.91
CA MET A 199 -7.30 -12.36 -30.64
C MET A 199 -6.46 -11.66 -31.73
N SER A 200 -5.42 -12.32 -32.23
CA SER A 200 -4.59 -11.80 -33.33
C SER A 200 -5.36 -11.68 -34.64
N GLN A 201 -6.24 -12.65 -34.94
CA GLN A 201 -7.12 -12.63 -36.11
C GLN A 201 -8.16 -11.50 -35.99
N ARG A 202 -8.86 -11.37 -34.85
CA ARG A 202 -9.81 -10.26 -34.61
C ARG A 202 -9.16 -8.89 -34.73
N LYS A 203 -7.93 -8.72 -34.22
CA LYS A 203 -7.20 -7.44 -34.32
C LYS A 203 -6.86 -7.06 -35.77
N ARG A 204 -6.60 -8.05 -36.64
CA ARG A 204 -6.38 -7.83 -38.09
C ARG A 204 -7.68 -7.47 -38.80
N GLU A 205 -8.77 -8.16 -38.50
CA GLU A 205 -10.08 -7.92 -39.12
C GLU A 205 -10.66 -6.55 -38.72
N ALA A 206 -10.54 -6.16 -37.45
CA ALA A 206 -10.96 -4.83 -36.97
C ALA A 206 -10.19 -3.68 -37.64
N SER A 207 -8.96 -3.92 -38.12
CA SER A 207 -8.18 -2.93 -38.89
C SER A 207 -8.59 -2.84 -40.37
N SER A 208 -9.35 -3.83 -40.87
CA SER A 208 -9.88 -3.86 -42.24
C SER A 208 -11.33 -3.39 -42.38
N SER A 209 -12.09 -3.25 -41.28
CA SER A 209 -13.51 -2.89 -41.32
C SER A 209 -13.82 -1.42 -41.03
N SER A 210 -12.82 -0.55 -40.86
CA SER A 210 -13.02 0.90 -40.74
C SER A 210 -13.05 1.60 -42.11
N GLY A 211 -13.94 1.15 -43.00
CA GLY A 211 -14.12 1.75 -44.31
C GLY A 211 -15.30 1.17 -45.08
N THR A 212 -16.51 1.65 -44.76
CA THR A 212 -17.59 2.09 -45.68
C THR A 212 -18.94 2.01 -44.97
N ASP A 213 -19.50 3.17 -44.60
CA ASP A 213 -20.95 3.36 -44.41
C ASP A 213 -21.32 4.71 -45.06
N ASP A 214 -21.27 4.76 -46.40
CA ASP A 214 -21.92 5.81 -47.19
C ASP A 214 -23.35 5.32 -47.51
N VAL A 215 -24.31 5.81 -46.73
CA VAL A 215 -25.74 5.59 -46.91
C VAL A 215 -26.19 6.41 -48.14
N PRO A 216 -26.68 5.80 -49.24
CA PRO A 216 -27.20 6.58 -50.35
C PRO A 216 -28.64 7.03 -50.02
N GLN A 217 -28.79 8.29 -49.64
CA GLN A 217 -30.11 8.95 -49.53
C GLN A 217 -30.73 9.11 -50.92
N LYS A 218 -31.73 8.27 -51.19
CA LYS A 218 -32.64 8.36 -52.34
C LYS A 218 -33.45 9.67 -52.25
N LYS A 219 -33.11 10.69 -53.05
CA LYS A 219 -33.97 11.86 -53.28
C LYS A 219 -34.63 11.77 -54.66
N GLN A 220 -35.86 11.29 -54.63
CA GLN A 220 -36.81 11.26 -55.74
C GLN A 220 -37.18 12.70 -56.12
N ARG A 221 -36.92 13.11 -57.37
CA ARG A 221 -37.51 14.31 -57.97
C ARG A 221 -38.31 13.88 -59.20
N ARG A 222 -39.62 13.96 -59.05
CA ARG A 222 -40.58 14.10 -60.15
C ARG A 222 -40.54 15.54 -60.65
#